data_AF-A0A1H7DDB2-F1
#
_entry.id   AF-A0A1H7DDB2-F1
#
_cell.length_a   1.000
_cell.length_b   1.000
_cell.length_c   1.000
_cell.angle_alpha   90.00
_cell.angle_beta   90.00
_cell.angle_gamma   90.00
#
_symmetry.space_group_name_H-M   'P 1'
#
loop_
_entity.id
_entity.type
_entity.pdbx_description
1 polymer ?
#
loop_
_entity_poly.entity_id
_entity_poly.type
_entity_poly.pdbx_seq_one_letter_code
_entity_poly.pdbx_strand_id
1 'polypeptide(L)' 'GGAAVFLSSSAANYIHGHVLAVDGGWLAR' A
#
# COMPACT_ATOMS: atom_id res chain seq x y z
N GLY A 1 -0.39 -12.45 2.09
CA GLY A 1 0.40 -11.23 2.30
C GLY A 1 0.61 -10.52 0.97
N GLY A 2 -0.28 -9.60 0.61
CA GLY A 2 -0.17 -8.79 -0.63
C GLY A 2 0.45 -7.43 -0.34
N ALA A 3 -0.36 -6.46 0.08
CA ALA A 3 0.08 -5.09 0.35
C ALA A 3 1.24 -4.99 1.37
N ALA A 4 1.19 -5.75 2.47
CA ALA A 4 2.27 -5.76 3.45
C ALA A 4 3.60 -6.28 2.87
N VAL A 5 3.55 -7.32 2.03
CA VAL A 5 4.75 -7.86 1.38
C VAL A 5 5.28 -6.87 0.35
N PHE A 6 4.41 -6.23 -0.43
CA PHE A 6 4.79 -5.17 -1.36
C PHE A 6 5.51 -4.02 -0.64
N LEU A 7 4.93 -3.48 0.43
CA LEU A 7 5.53 -2.37 1.21
C LEU A 7 6.84 -2.76 1.91
N SER A 8 7.03 -4.04 2.24
CA SER A 8 8.30 -4.55 2.79
C SER A 8 9.38 -4.86 1.74
N SER A 9 9.03 -4.82 0.45
CA SER A 9 9.91 -5.24 -0.65
C SER A 9 10.61 -4.05 -1.33
N SER A 10 11.64 -4.35 -2.11
CA SER A 10 12.34 -3.35 -2.94
C SER A 10 11.45 -2.71 -4.01
N ALA A 11 10.30 -3.31 -4.33
CA ALA A 11 9.34 -2.73 -5.28
C ALA A 11 8.71 -1.42 -4.77
N ALA A 12 8.78 -1.14 -3.47
CA ALA A 12 8.27 0.08 -2.85
C ALA A 12 9.37 1.11 -2.49
N ASN A 13 10.62 0.93 -2.97
CA ASN A 13 11.76 1.77 -2.58
C ASN A 13 11.62 3.28 -2.83
N TYR A 14 10.67 3.70 -3.67
CA TYR A 14 10.42 5.12 -3.94
C TYR A 14 9.10 5.62 -3.35
N ILE A 15 8.44 4.81 -2.52
CA ILE A 15 7.18 5.16 -1.85
C ILE A 15 7.48 5.43 -0.38
N HIS A 16 7.47 6.71 0.01
CA HIS A 16 7.71 7.16 1.37
C HIS A 16 6.64 8.14 1.82
N GLY A 17 6.27 8.09 3.10
CA GLY A 17 5.30 9.03 3.69
C GLY A 17 3.86 8.92 3.16
N HIS A 18 3.55 7.85 2.42
CA HIS A 18 2.22 7.59 1.86
C HIS A 18 1.45 6.52 2.63
N VAL A 19 0.12 6.59 2.56
CA VAL A 19 -0.79 5.56 3.08
C VAL A 19 -1.45 4.84 1.91
N LEU A 20 -1.27 3.51 1.84
CA LEU A 20 -1.94 2.66 0.86
C LEU A 20 -3.26 2.13 1.46
N ALA A 21 -4.39 2.66 0.99
CA ALA A 21 -5.70 2.17 1.41
C ALA A 21 -6.00 0.79 0.81
N VAL A 22 -6.35 -0.17 1.67
CA VAL A 22 -6.78 -1.52 1.30
C VAL A 22 -8.09 -1.80 2.02
N ASP A 23 -9.17 -1.21 1.53
CA ASP A 23 -10.44 -1.08 2.27
C ASP A 23 -11.68 -1.57 1.49
N GLY A 24 -11.49 -2.20 0.32
CA GLY A 24 -12.58 -2.69 -0.52
C GLY A 24 -13.40 -1.58 -1.21
N GLY A 25 -12.84 -0.39 -1.38
CA GLY A 25 -13.53 0.75 -1.97
C GLY A 25 -14.40 1.51 -0.96
N TRP A 26 -14.02 1.49 0.32
CA TRP A 26 -14.70 2.25 1.37
C TRP A 26 -14.48 3.75 1.19
N LEU A 27 -13.23 4.18 1.01
CA LEU A 27 -12.86 5.59 0.81
C LEU A 27 -13.13 6.11 -0.60
N ALA A 28 -13.48 5.25 -1.55
CA ALA A 28 -13.77 5.64 -2.94
C ALA A 28 -15.19 6.24 -3.12
N ARG A 29 -15.91 6.48 -2.03
CA ARG A 29 -17.32 6.92 -1.99
C ARG A 29 -17.41 8.38 -1.59
#